data_AF-A0A1Y3G2C8-F1
#
_entry.id   AF-A0A1Y3G2C8-F1
#
_cell.length_a   1.000
_cell.length_b   1.000
_cell.length_c   1.000
_cell.angle_alpha   90.00
_cell.angle_beta   90.00
_cell.angle_gamma   90.00
#
_symmetry.space_group_name_H-M   'P 1'
#
loop_
_entity.id
_entity.type
_entity.pdbx_description
1 polymer ?
#
loop_
_entity_poly.entity_id
_entity_poly.type
_entity_poly.pdbx_seq_one_letter_code
_entity_poly.pdbx_strand_id
1 'polypeptide(L)'
;MRRLFIALGLSLLAGCASKPPRKYVVFFSNNSVELDSAAQNVVSEAASLARQNPSGIVKVEGYAGVGNDLSADSLLAIQRAKLVRQQIIDDGVDAQRVVQMPRPPSNTEASAVGARRVEIELSAK
;
A
#
# COMPACT_ATOMS: atom_id res chain seq x y z
N MET A 1 49.49 15.87 41.05
CA MET A 1 48.14 16.48 41.14
C MET A 1 47.44 16.28 39.80
N ARG A 2 46.79 15.14 39.53
CA ARG A 2 45.37 14.82 39.79
C ARG A 2 44.40 15.87 39.21
N ARG A 3 43.94 15.66 37.96
CA ARG A 3 42.63 16.09 37.41
C ARG A 3 42.20 15.06 36.35
N LEU A 4 41.53 13.98 36.76
CA LEU A 4 40.07 13.80 36.81
C LEU A 4 39.43 13.54 35.43
N PHE A 5 39.39 12.24 35.10
CA PHE A 5 38.32 11.51 34.43
C PHE A 5 36.96 12.22 34.43
N ILE A 6 36.42 12.58 33.27
CA ILE A 6 35.00 12.42 32.90
C ILE A 6 34.94 12.25 31.36
N ALA A 7 35.08 11.02 30.90
CA ALA A 7 34.78 10.65 29.51
C ALA A 7 34.18 9.25 29.53
N LEU A 8 32.98 9.09 30.08
CA LEU A 8 32.25 7.84 29.96
C LEU A 8 30.76 8.07 30.16
N GLY A 9 29.97 7.72 29.15
CA GLY A 9 28.54 7.52 29.31
C GLY A 9 27.66 8.43 28.48
N LEU A 10 27.81 8.45 27.15
CA LEU A 10 26.73 8.87 26.27
C LEU A 10 26.77 8.09 24.95
N SER A 11 26.60 6.78 25.03
CA SER A 11 26.50 5.92 23.85
C SER A 11 25.55 4.79 24.19
N LEU A 12 24.65 4.46 23.25
CA LEU A 12 23.69 3.34 23.22
C LEU A 12 22.21 3.71 23.41
N LEU A 13 21.71 4.67 22.63
CA LEU A 13 20.34 4.60 22.11
C LEU A 13 20.39 4.34 20.61
N ALA A 14 20.92 3.18 20.22
CA ALA A 14 20.70 2.64 18.88
C ALA A 14 19.27 2.06 18.85
N GLY A 15 18.27 2.94 18.78
CA GLY A 15 16.90 2.51 18.50
C GLY A 15 16.86 1.93 17.09
N CYS A 16 16.50 0.65 16.97
CA CYS A 16 16.17 0.06 15.68
C CYS A 16 14.91 0.75 15.14
N ALA A 17 15.08 1.85 14.40
CA ALA A 17 13.99 2.45 13.66
C ALA A 17 13.70 1.56 12.44
N SER A 18 12.81 0.57 12.60
CA SER A 18 12.25 -0.16 11.47
C SER A 18 11.43 0.82 10.64
N LYS A 19 11.93 1.18 9.45
CA LYS A 19 11.19 2.05 8.52
C LYS A 19 9.84 1.38 8.20
N PRO A 20 8.70 2.07 8.35
CA PRO A 20 7.42 1.49 7.99
C PRO A 20 7.41 1.10 6.51
N PRO A 21 6.73 0.01 6.15
CA PRO A 21 6.66 -0.45 4.77
C PRO A 21 6.09 0.67 3.88
N ARG A 22 6.71 0.87 2.71
CA ARG A 22 6.27 1.87 1.74
C ARG A 22 4.92 1.45 1.16
N LYS A 23 3.94 2.35 1.22
CA LYS A 23 2.64 2.18 0.57
C LYS A 23 2.60 2.94 -0.74
N TYR A 24 2.13 2.28 -1.78
CA TYR A 24 1.77 2.90 -3.05
C TYR A 24 0.25 3.08 -3.06
N VAL A 25 -0.21 4.28 -3.38
CA VAL A 25 -1.63 4.60 -3.32
C VAL A 25 -2.14 4.90 -4.73
N VAL A 26 -3.09 4.10 -5.17
CA VAL A 26 -3.75 4.23 -6.47
C VAL A 26 -5.11 4.86 -6.24
N PHE A 27 -5.35 6.05 -6.78
CA PHE A 27 -6.64 6.73 -6.67
C PHE A 27 -7.53 6.41 -7.86
N PHE A 28 -8.84 6.50 -7.63
CA PHE A 28 -9.86 6.26 -8.63
C PHE A 28 -10.83 7.43 -8.74
N SER A 29 -11.31 7.68 -9.96
CA SER A 29 -12.43 8.59 -10.18
C SER A 29 -13.70 8.11 -9.48
N ASN A 30 -14.66 9.02 -9.32
CA ASN A 30 -15.93 8.70 -8.67
C ASN A 30 -16.64 7.54 -9.37
N ASN A 31 -17.11 6.54 -8.60
CA ASN A 31 -17.83 5.36 -9.11
C ASN A 31 -17.13 4.62 -10.27
N SER A 32 -15.81 4.75 -10.38
CA SER A 32 -15.02 4.11 -11.43
C SER A 32 -14.08 3.05 -10.85
N VAL A 33 -13.77 2.07 -11.69
CA VAL A 33 -12.76 1.05 -11.47
C VAL A 33 -11.61 1.15 -12.48
N GLU A 34 -11.69 2.12 -13.40
CA GLU A 34 -10.70 2.33 -14.45
C GLU A 34 -9.35 2.76 -13.86
N LEU A 35 -8.27 2.17 -14.37
CA LEU A 35 -6.90 2.59 -14.10
C LEU A 35 -6.49 3.59 -15.19
N ASP A 36 -6.58 4.88 -14.88
CA ASP A 36 -6.03 5.91 -15.76
C ASP A 36 -4.49 5.82 -15.84
N SER A 37 -3.88 6.63 -16.71
CA SER A 37 -2.43 6.59 -16.92
C SER A 37 -1.62 6.88 -15.64
N ALA A 38 -2.13 7.73 -14.74
CA ALA A 38 -1.44 8.03 -13.48
C ALA A 38 -1.51 6.83 -12.53
N ALA A 39 -2.68 6.21 -12.42
CA ALA A 39 -2.89 4.98 -11.66
C ALA A 39 -2.00 3.85 -12.18
N GLN A 40 -1.98 3.62 -13.50
CA GLN A 40 -1.13 2.62 -14.15
C GLN A 40 0.36 2.82 -13.81
N ASN A 41 0.86 4.06 -13.89
CA ASN A 41 2.26 4.36 -13.54
C ASN A 41 2.60 3.98 -12.08
N VAL A 42 1.70 4.26 -11.13
CA VAL A 42 1.89 3.89 -9.72
C VAL A 42 1.92 2.38 -9.54
N VAL A 43 0.98 1.66 -10.19
CA VAL A 43 0.94 0.19 -10.16
C VAL A 43 2.24 -0.39 -10.75
N SER A 44 2.71 0.13 -11.88
CA SER A 44 3.94 -0.34 -12.53
C SER A 44 5.20 -0.05 -11.71
N GLU A 45 5.26 1.05 -10.97
CA GLU A 45 6.36 1.31 -10.03
C GLU A 45 6.36 0.27 -8.90
N ALA A 46 5.19 -0.02 -8.33
CA ALA A 46 5.04 -1.03 -7.28
C ALA A 46 5.40 -2.44 -7.78
N ALA A 47 4.95 -2.80 -8.98
CA ALA A 47 5.27 -4.08 -9.62
C ALA A 47 6.77 -4.20 -9.90
N SER A 48 7.42 -3.12 -10.39
CA SER A 48 8.87 -3.08 -10.58
C SER A 48 9.63 -3.37 -9.30
N LEU A 49 9.24 -2.76 -8.18
CA LEU A 49 9.85 -3.04 -6.88
C LEU A 49 9.58 -4.48 -6.41
N ALA A 50 8.39 -5.01 -6.65
CA ALA A 50 8.02 -6.38 -6.27
C ALA A 50 8.80 -7.44 -7.07
N ARG A 51 9.14 -7.17 -8.33
CA ARG A 51 10.01 -8.02 -9.15
C ARG A 51 11.45 -8.03 -8.64
N GLN A 52 11.96 -6.89 -8.18
CA GLN A 52 13.29 -6.77 -7.58
C GLN A 52 13.40 -7.48 -6.21
N ASN A 53 12.26 -7.78 -5.57
CA ASN A 53 12.20 -8.42 -4.25
C ASN A 53 11.36 -9.71 -4.30
N PRO A 54 11.83 -10.79 -4.96
CA PRO A 54 11.00 -11.95 -5.28
C PRO A 54 10.51 -12.76 -4.08
N SER A 55 11.11 -12.60 -2.89
CA SER A 55 10.71 -13.29 -1.67
C SER A 55 9.51 -12.63 -0.94
N GLY A 56 9.17 -11.39 -1.29
CA GLY A 56 8.14 -10.61 -0.59
C GLY A 56 6.71 -10.87 -1.07
N ILE A 57 5.72 -10.55 -0.23
CA ILE A 57 4.29 -10.58 -0.60
C ILE A 57 3.83 -9.17 -0.97
N VAL A 58 3.01 -9.07 -2.01
CA VAL A 58 2.37 -7.84 -2.46
C VAL A 58 0.92 -7.85 -1.98
N LYS A 59 0.59 -7.01 -1.01
CA LYS A 59 -0.77 -6.87 -0.48
C LYS A 59 -1.49 -5.75 -1.22
N VAL A 60 -2.69 -6.01 -1.71
CA VAL A 60 -3.52 -5.09 -2.48
C VAL A 60 -4.84 -4.87 -1.75
N GLU A 61 -4.96 -3.74 -1.05
CA GLU A 61 -6.14 -3.39 -0.26
C GLU A 61 -7.02 -2.41 -1.02
N GLY A 62 -8.26 -2.80 -1.34
CA GLY A 62 -9.23 -1.93 -2.00
C GLY A 62 -10.12 -1.21 -1.00
N TYR A 63 -10.40 0.07 -1.27
CA TYR A 63 -11.21 0.93 -0.43
C TYR A 63 -12.34 1.60 -1.22
N ALA A 64 -13.44 1.85 -0.52
CA ALA A 64 -14.56 2.67 -0.96
C ALA A 64 -15.09 3.49 0.22
N GLY A 65 -15.65 4.66 -0.09
CA GLY A 65 -16.45 5.44 0.87
C GLY A 65 -17.84 4.83 1.06
N VAL A 66 -18.48 5.12 2.18
CA VAL A 66 -19.90 4.82 2.40
C VAL A 66 -20.74 5.85 1.64
N GLY A 67 -21.48 5.38 0.64
CA GLY A 67 -22.51 6.09 -0.09
C GLY A 67 -23.91 5.61 0.30
N ASN A 68 -24.81 5.56 -0.67
CA ASN A 68 -26.22 5.18 -0.46
C ASN A 68 -26.44 3.65 -0.45
N ASP A 69 -25.54 2.88 -1.05
CA ASP A 69 -25.65 1.43 -1.18
C ASP A 69 -24.31 0.77 -0.80
N LEU A 70 -24.26 0.25 0.43
CA LEU A 70 -23.08 -0.42 0.98
C LEU A 70 -22.64 -1.64 0.17
N SER A 71 -23.56 -2.31 -0.53
CA SER A 71 -23.24 -3.47 -1.36
C SER A 71 -22.52 -3.02 -2.63
N ALA A 72 -23.02 -1.95 -3.27
CA ALA A 72 -22.37 -1.33 -4.42
C ALA A 72 -20.98 -0.77 -4.06
N ASP A 73 -20.86 -0.11 -2.91
CA ASP A 73 -19.58 0.42 -2.43
C ASP A 73 -18.56 -0.69 -2.14
N SER A 74 -19.02 -1.78 -1.52
CA SER A 74 -18.18 -2.96 -1.27
C SER A 74 -17.69 -3.58 -2.58
N LEU A 75 -18.58 -3.64 -3.59
CA LEU A 75 -18.24 -4.16 -4.90
C LEU A 75 -17.19 -3.29 -5.61
N LEU A 76 -17.25 -1.96 -5.47
CA LEU A 76 -16.21 -1.07 -5.98
C LEU A 76 -14.84 -1.34 -5.34
N ALA A 77 -14.78 -1.51 -4.02
CA ALA A 77 -13.54 -1.84 -3.32
C ALA A 77 -12.94 -3.17 -3.83
N ILE A 78 -13.79 -4.20 -4.02
CA ILE A 78 -13.40 -5.51 -4.56
C ILE A 78 -12.88 -5.38 -6.00
N GLN A 79 -13.62 -4.72 -6.88
CA GLN A 79 -13.27 -4.61 -8.30
C GLN A 79 -11.98 -3.82 -8.52
N ARG A 80 -11.77 -2.74 -7.77
CA ARG A 80 -10.52 -1.96 -7.82
C ARG A 80 -9.32 -2.78 -7.38
N ALA A 81 -9.43 -3.48 -6.25
CA ALA A 81 -8.37 -4.39 -5.79
C ALA A 81 -8.10 -5.50 -6.82
N LYS A 82 -9.14 -5.99 -7.49
CA LYS A 82 -9.02 -6.99 -8.55
C LYS A 82 -8.25 -6.49 -9.76
N LEU A 83 -8.58 -5.31 -10.26
CA LEU A 83 -7.91 -4.72 -11.42
C LEU A 83 -6.45 -4.36 -11.11
N VAL A 84 -6.19 -3.79 -9.94
CA VAL A 84 -4.80 -3.50 -9.51
C VAL A 84 -3.99 -4.79 -9.38
N ARG A 85 -4.54 -5.84 -8.75
CA ARG A 85 -3.85 -7.15 -8.70
C ARG A 85 -3.57 -7.67 -10.11
N GLN A 86 -4.54 -7.60 -11.01
CA GLN A 86 -4.36 -8.10 -12.36
C GLN A 86 -3.23 -7.35 -13.08
N GLN A 87 -3.21 -6.02 -13.01
CA GLN A 87 -2.15 -5.22 -13.61
C GLN A 87 -0.77 -5.54 -13.02
N ILE A 88 -0.66 -5.75 -11.70
CA ILE A 88 0.61 -6.16 -11.07
C ILE A 88 1.11 -7.50 -11.61
N ILE A 89 0.20 -8.44 -11.88
CA ILE A 89 0.51 -9.76 -12.46
C ILE A 89 0.92 -9.62 -13.93
N ASP A 90 0.19 -8.81 -14.70
CA ASP A 90 0.48 -8.53 -16.11
C ASP A 90 1.85 -7.84 -16.25
N ASP A 91 2.23 -7.03 -15.26
CA ASP A 91 3.55 -6.42 -15.13
C ASP A 91 4.64 -7.43 -14.67
N GLY A 92 4.33 -8.72 -14.55
CA GLY A 92 5.30 -9.80 -14.36
C GLY A 92 5.60 -10.17 -12.90
N VAL A 93 4.74 -9.83 -11.95
CA VAL A 93 4.83 -10.36 -10.58
C VAL A 93 4.05 -11.69 -10.49
N ASP A 94 4.65 -12.70 -9.84
CA ASP A 94 3.97 -13.99 -9.63
C ASP A 94 2.63 -13.82 -8.91
N ALA A 95 1.56 -14.35 -9.52
CA ALA A 95 0.19 -14.29 -9.02
C ALA A 95 0.01 -14.89 -7.62
N GLN A 96 0.85 -15.86 -7.22
CA GLN A 96 0.82 -16.45 -5.89
C GLN A 96 1.29 -15.48 -4.80
N ARG A 97 2.04 -14.45 -5.17
CA ARG A 97 2.57 -13.44 -4.25
C ARG A 97 1.66 -12.22 -4.06
N VAL A 98 0.66 -12.04 -4.92
CA VAL A 98 -0.21 -10.85 -4.89
C VAL A 98 -1.50 -11.19 -4.15
N VAL A 99 -1.70 -10.69 -2.93
CA VAL A 99 -2.88 -10.99 -2.09
C VAL A 99 -3.86 -9.83 -2.14
N GLN A 100 -5.12 -10.08 -2.52
CA GLN A 100 -6.19 -9.07 -2.46
C GLN A 100 -6.86 -9.07 -1.09
N MET A 101 -7.10 -7.89 -0.54
CA MET A 101 -7.74 -7.66 0.75
C MET A 101 -8.69 -6.45 0.68
N PRO A 102 -9.85 -6.56 0.01
CA PRO A 102 -10.83 -5.48 -0.02
C PRO A 102 -11.31 -5.17 1.41
N ARG A 103 -11.47 -3.88 1.70
CA ARG A 103 -11.95 -3.38 3.00
C ARG A 103 -13.45 -3.06 2.93
N PRO A 104 -14.18 -3.21 4.04
CA PRO A 104 -15.54 -2.70 4.15
C PRO A 104 -15.57 -1.19 3.83
N PRO A 105 -16.62 -0.69 3.16
CA PRO A 105 -16.78 0.74 2.94
C PRO A 105 -16.70 1.54 4.24
N SER A 106 -15.97 2.65 4.22
CA SER A 106 -15.79 3.51 5.39
C SER A 106 -15.52 4.96 5.01
N ASN A 107 -15.92 5.89 5.88
CA ASN A 107 -15.69 7.33 5.70
C ASN A 107 -14.68 7.89 6.72
N THR A 108 -13.68 7.09 7.11
CA THR A 108 -12.65 7.49 8.07
C THR A 108 -11.58 8.40 7.45
N GLU A 109 -11.56 8.50 6.12
CA GLU A 109 -10.62 9.31 5.37
C GLU A 109 -10.98 10.80 5.41
N ALA A 110 -9.96 11.67 5.39
CA ALA A 110 -10.16 13.11 5.42
C ALA A 110 -10.84 13.68 4.16
N SER A 111 -10.94 12.90 3.07
CA SER A 111 -11.60 13.33 1.83
C SER A 111 -12.26 12.17 1.10
N ALA A 112 -13.26 12.49 0.27
CA ALA A 112 -13.93 11.52 -0.60
C ALA A 112 -12.97 10.88 -1.63
N VAL A 113 -11.93 11.61 -2.06
CA VAL A 113 -10.87 11.06 -2.93
C VAL A 113 -10.03 10.05 -2.17
N GLY A 114 -9.68 10.35 -0.92
CA GLY A 114 -8.97 9.42 -0.02
C GLY A 114 -9.71 8.09 0.15
N ALA A 115 -11.04 8.10 0.22
CA ALA A 115 -11.84 6.89 0.34
C ALA A 115 -11.88 6.03 -0.94
N ARG A 116 -11.48 6.57 -2.10
CA ARG A 116 -11.53 5.90 -3.41
C ARG A 116 -10.14 5.49 -3.85
N ARG A 117 -9.58 4.50 -3.17
CA ARG A 117 -8.19 4.11 -3.41
C ARG A 117 -7.98 2.61 -3.36
N VAL A 118 -6.84 2.19 -3.86
CA VAL A 118 -6.20 0.92 -3.54
C VAL A 118 -4.83 1.21 -2.95
N GLU A 119 -4.49 0.54 -1.86
CA GLU A 119 -3.14 0.57 -1.30
C GLU A 119 -2.40 -0.70 -1.70
N ILE A 120 -1.17 -0.53 -2.19
CA ILE A 120 -0.25 -1.63 -2.48
C ILE A 120 0.89 -1.56 -1.48
N GLU A 121 1.10 -2.65 -0.76
CA GLU A 121 2.14 -2.79 0.26
C GLU A 121 3.03 -3.98 -0.07
N LEU A 122 4.34 -3.77 -0.02
CA LEU A 122 5.32 -4.83 -0.20
C LEU A 122 5.90 -5.19 1.16
N SER A 123 5.74 -6.45 1.55
CA SER A 123 6.37 -6.99 2.77
C SER A 123 7.62 -7.77 2.39
N ALA A 124 8.73 -7.50 3.07
CA ALA A 124 9.87 -8.40 3.06
C ALA A 124 9.57 -9.58 3.99
N LYS A 125 9.91 -10.81 3.56
CA LYS A 125 9.85 -11.99 4.41
C LYS A 125 11.12 -12.11 5.25
#